data_AF-A0A8H6T6S1-F1
#
_entry.id   AF-A0A8H6T6S1-F1
#
_cell.length_a   1.000
_cell.length_b   1.000
_cell.length_c   1.000
_cell.angle_alpha   90.00
_cell.angle_beta   90.00
_cell.angle_gamma   90.00
#
_symmetry.space_group_name_H-M   'P 1'
#
loop_
_entity.id
_entity.type
_entity.pdbx_description
1 polymer ?
#
loop_
_entity_poly.entity_id
_entity_poly.type
_entity_poly.pdbx_seq_one_letter_code
_entity_poly.pdbx_strand_id
1 'polypeptide(L)'
;MSLLRVAARAASAHSRTFSSSALRAAAIKGPTLATASSVWPARPQVASTSKAPFLRRTMFIQTEATPNDDSVKFIPGVDVMGQGTAEFLDTRSALTSPLAIRLMGVEGVKAIFYGPDFVTVSKDSENPWSIIKPEIYSILMEFFSSGQPLFRSQEERDSAGPQDTKILDTDSETVAMIKELLETRVRPAIMEDGGDIEYRGFDEGGDALVKVKLKGSCRGCDSSTVTLKSGIERMLMHYIPEVKGVEQVLDQEEEIALDEFNKLEQRLNTQNPMAQYMSV
;
A
#
# COMPACT_ATOMS: atom_id res chain seq x y z
N MET A 1 -26.23 -24.17 63.30
CA MET A 1 -27.31 -23.36 63.92
C MET A 1 -27.93 -22.48 62.85
N SER A 2 -29.25 -22.63 62.64
CA SER A 2 -30.25 -21.78 61.94
C SER A 2 -29.91 -21.14 60.58
N LEU A 3 -30.59 -21.47 59.46
CA LEU A 3 -31.97 -21.06 59.04
C LEU A 3 -32.07 -19.53 58.85
N LEU A 4 -32.57 -18.91 57.78
CA LEU A 4 -33.67 -19.13 56.80
C LEU A 4 -33.27 -18.50 55.44
N ARG A 5 -33.58 -18.98 54.22
CA ARG A 5 -34.83 -19.28 53.48
C ARG A 5 -35.79 -18.09 53.21
N VAL A 6 -35.82 -17.64 51.95
CA VAL A 6 -36.98 -17.12 51.14
C VAL A 6 -36.52 -17.30 49.67
N ALA A 7 -36.95 -18.24 48.80
CA ALA A 7 -38.27 -18.67 48.25
C ALA A 7 -39.01 -17.50 47.56
N ALA A 8 -39.46 -17.50 46.30
CA ALA A 8 -39.88 -18.57 45.42
C ALA A 8 -40.23 -18.06 43.99
N ARG A 9 -40.33 -19.03 43.06
CA ARG A 9 -41.27 -19.20 41.91
C ARG A 9 -41.27 -18.17 40.77
N ALA A 10 -40.93 -18.54 39.53
CA ALA A 10 -41.53 -19.53 38.59
C ALA A 10 -42.74 -19.01 37.81
N ALA A 11 -42.64 -19.00 36.49
CA ALA A 11 -43.74 -19.30 35.58
C ALA A 11 -43.20 -19.80 34.23
N SER A 12 -43.82 -20.89 33.78
CA SER A 12 -43.46 -21.75 32.66
C SER A 12 -44.44 -21.57 31.51
N ALA A 13 -43.93 -21.77 30.29
CA ALA A 13 -44.60 -22.28 29.08
C ALA A 13 -45.80 -21.51 28.49
N HIS A 14 -45.86 -21.45 27.16
CA HIS A 14 -46.73 -22.34 26.38
C HIS A 14 -46.53 -22.12 24.87
N SER A 15 -46.30 -23.21 24.16
CA SER A 15 -46.53 -23.37 22.73
C SER A 15 -48.04 -23.33 22.42
N ARG A 16 -48.39 -22.97 21.18
CA ARG A 16 -49.52 -23.55 20.44
C ARG A 16 -49.50 -23.13 18.97
N THR A 17 -49.38 -24.13 18.12
CA THR A 17 -49.92 -24.18 16.76
C THR A 17 -51.46 -24.14 16.82
N PHE A 18 -52.14 -23.73 15.74
CA PHE A 18 -53.25 -24.49 15.17
C PHE A 18 -53.69 -23.95 13.80
N SER A 19 -54.03 -24.92 12.96
CA SER A 19 -54.55 -24.89 11.60
C SER A 19 -56.08 -24.71 11.57
N SER A 20 -56.62 -24.31 10.41
CA SER A 20 -57.89 -24.74 9.75
C SER A 20 -58.54 -23.53 9.04
N SER A 21 -58.74 -23.49 7.72
CA SER A 21 -59.58 -24.29 6.80
C SER A 21 -61.10 -24.15 7.02
N ALA A 22 -61.79 -23.47 6.10
CA ALA A 22 -63.19 -23.71 5.66
C ALA A 22 -63.50 -22.73 4.50
N LEU A 23 -63.67 -23.16 3.25
CA LEU A 23 -64.81 -23.84 2.60
C LEU A 23 -65.90 -22.91 2.05
N ARG A 24 -66.02 -22.98 0.71
CA ARG A 24 -67.22 -22.96 -0.16
C ARG A 24 -68.18 -21.75 -0.15
N ALA A 25 -68.37 -21.20 -1.36
CA ALA A 25 -69.67 -21.27 -2.04
C ALA A 25 -69.49 -21.13 -3.57
N ALA A 26 -70.17 -21.99 -4.30
CA ALA A 26 -70.25 -22.02 -5.75
C ALA A 26 -71.53 -21.35 -6.23
N ALA A 27 -71.52 -20.70 -7.40
CA ALA A 27 -72.71 -20.52 -8.22
C ALA A 27 -72.34 -20.35 -9.71
N ILE A 28 -73.06 -21.08 -10.54
CA ILE A 28 -72.94 -21.27 -11.99
C ILE A 28 -73.85 -20.26 -12.71
N LYS A 29 -73.45 -19.75 -13.90
CA LYS A 29 -74.28 -19.68 -15.13
C LYS A 29 -73.58 -18.95 -16.30
N GLY A 30 -73.34 -19.70 -17.38
CA GLY A 30 -73.82 -19.43 -18.74
C GLY A 30 -73.15 -18.35 -19.63
N PRO A 31 -73.18 -18.49 -20.97
CA PRO A 31 -72.21 -17.90 -21.88
C PRO A 31 -72.75 -16.70 -22.68
N THR A 32 -71.88 -15.75 -23.03
CA THR A 32 -72.17 -14.75 -24.09
C THR A 32 -70.92 -14.38 -24.88
N LEU A 33 -71.08 -14.42 -26.19
CA LEU A 33 -70.13 -14.06 -27.24
C LEU A 33 -69.73 -12.58 -27.24
N ALA A 34 -68.53 -12.35 -27.77
CA ALA A 34 -68.04 -11.14 -28.44
C ALA A 34 -67.85 -9.87 -27.57
N THR A 35 -66.62 -9.37 -27.50
CA THR A 35 -66.14 -8.32 -28.41
C THR A 35 -64.66 -8.08 -28.17
N ALA A 36 -63.95 -7.81 -29.28
CA ALA A 36 -62.53 -7.53 -29.30
C ALA A 36 -62.19 -6.27 -28.49
N SER A 37 -61.10 -6.33 -27.73
CA SER A 37 -60.40 -5.14 -27.26
C SER A 37 -58.92 -5.50 -27.19
N SER A 38 -58.15 -4.84 -28.05
CA SER A 38 -56.72 -4.97 -28.21
C SER A 38 -55.97 -4.76 -26.89
N VAL A 39 -55.41 -5.82 -26.34
CA VAL A 39 -54.40 -5.74 -25.27
C VAL A 39 -53.04 -5.92 -25.93
N TRP A 40 -52.28 -4.82 -26.02
CA TRP A 40 -50.87 -4.86 -26.39
C TRP A 40 -50.08 -5.62 -25.33
N PRO A 41 -49.09 -6.46 -25.68
CA PRO A 41 -48.24 -7.09 -24.68
C PRO A 41 -47.35 -6.01 -24.05
N ALA A 42 -47.37 -5.94 -22.71
CA ALA A 42 -46.49 -5.09 -21.94
C ALA A 42 -45.02 -5.46 -22.23
N ARG A 43 -44.28 -4.49 -22.79
CA ARG A 43 -42.85 -4.59 -23.04
C ARG A 43 -42.13 -4.53 -21.68
N PRO A 44 -41.28 -5.49 -21.30
CA PRO A 44 -40.52 -5.37 -20.06
C PRO A 44 -39.53 -4.22 -20.21
N GLN A 45 -39.67 -3.19 -19.36
CA GLN A 45 -38.67 -2.14 -19.25
C GLN A 45 -37.44 -2.71 -18.53
N VAL A 46 -36.44 -3.11 -19.32
CA VAL A 46 -35.08 -3.28 -18.81
C VAL A 46 -34.55 -1.88 -18.56
N ALA A 47 -34.55 -1.44 -17.31
CA ALA A 47 -33.86 -0.24 -16.88
C ALA A 47 -32.34 -0.49 -17.00
N SER A 48 -31.82 -0.34 -18.22
CA SER A 48 -30.38 -0.21 -18.45
C SER A 48 -29.97 1.19 -18.00
N THR A 49 -29.57 1.32 -16.73
CA THR A 49 -28.74 2.44 -16.31
C THR A 49 -27.32 2.19 -16.82
N SER A 50 -27.11 2.29 -18.13
CA SER A 50 -25.76 2.51 -18.64
C SER A 50 -25.36 3.91 -18.20
N LYS A 51 -24.66 4.03 -17.07
CA LYS A 51 -23.81 5.19 -16.82
C LYS A 51 -22.88 5.27 -18.03
N ALA A 52 -23.12 6.24 -18.90
CA ALA A 52 -22.18 6.56 -19.96
C ALA A 52 -20.80 6.69 -19.31
N PRO A 53 -19.74 6.10 -19.87
CA PRO A 53 -18.40 6.33 -19.34
C PRO A 53 -18.18 7.83 -19.45
N PHE A 54 -17.98 8.49 -18.31
CA PHE A 54 -17.46 9.83 -18.29
C PHE A 54 -16.18 9.78 -19.11
N LEU A 55 -16.18 10.44 -20.28
CA LEU A 55 -14.97 10.73 -21.02
C LEU A 55 -14.13 11.64 -20.11
N ARG A 56 -13.38 11.07 -19.16
CA ARG A 56 -12.36 11.76 -18.36
C ARG A 56 -11.15 11.99 -19.26
N ARG A 57 -11.33 12.80 -20.30
CA ARG A 57 -10.22 13.37 -21.06
C ARG A 57 -9.67 14.53 -20.23
N THR A 58 -8.81 14.18 -19.29
CA THR A 58 -7.62 14.95 -18.84
C THR A 58 -7.13 14.30 -17.55
N MET A 59 -6.35 13.22 -17.67
CA MET A 59 -5.43 12.85 -16.60
C MET A 59 -4.26 13.82 -16.68
N PHE A 60 -3.99 14.53 -15.59
CA PHE A 60 -2.86 15.44 -15.49
C PHE A 60 -1.95 14.93 -14.37
N ILE A 61 -0.79 14.41 -14.78
CA ILE A 61 0.20 13.89 -13.87
C ILE A 61 1.08 15.07 -13.43
N GLN A 62 1.19 15.29 -12.12
CA GLN A 62 2.10 16.28 -11.54
C GLN A 62 3.41 15.59 -11.16
N THR A 63 4.52 16.32 -11.17
CA THR A 63 5.80 15.83 -10.64
C THR A 63 6.31 16.71 -9.54
N GLU A 64 6.70 16.10 -8.43
CA GLU A 64 7.35 16.74 -7.30
C GLU A 64 8.81 16.26 -7.23
N ALA A 65 9.71 17.19 -6.90
CA ALA A 65 11.10 16.83 -6.61
C ALA A 65 11.16 16.19 -5.22
N THR A 66 12.05 15.21 -5.06
CA THR A 66 12.36 14.61 -3.76
C THR A 66 13.71 15.12 -3.27
N PRO A 67 14.08 14.94 -1.98
CA PRO A 67 15.42 15.23 -1.50
C PRO A 67 16.54 14.45 -2.23
N ASN A 68 16.19 13.42 -2.99
CA ASN A 68 17.09 12.63 -3.81
C ASN A 68 16.98 13.02 -5.29
N ASP A 69 18.06 13.56 -5.87
CA ASP A 69 18.11 14.01 -7.27
C ASP A 69 17.83 12.88 -8.29
N ASP A 70 18.15 11.64 -7.92
CA ASP A 70 17.89 10.45 -8.74
C ASP A 70 16.48 9.89 -8.54
N SER A 71 15.63 10.52 -7.72
CA SER A 71 14.24 10.10 -7.50
C SER A 71 13.25 11.25 -7.74
N VAL A 72 12.18 10.95 -8.47
CA VAL A 72 11.09 11.91 -8.74
C VAL A 72 9.76 11.26 -8.39
N LYS A 73 8.90 12.04 -7.73
CA LYS A 73 7.55 11.64 -7.34
C LYS A 73 6.55 12.07 -8.40
N PHE A 74 5.75 11.14 -8.91
CA PHE A 74 4.72 11.35 -9.92
C PHE A 74 3.34 11.18 -9.29
N ILE A 75 2.49 12.20 -9.40
CA ILE A 75 1.15 12.24 -8.81
C ILE A 75 0.13 12.23 -9.95
N PRO A 76 -0.47 11.08 -10.29
CA PRO A 76 -1.40 10.96 -11.41
C PRO A 76 -2.78 11.61 -11.15
N GLY A 77 -3.06 12.05 -9.93
CA GLY A 77 -4.35 12.63 -9.53
C GLY A 77 -5.46 11.60 -9.31
N VAL A 78 -5.07 10.33 -9.16
CA VAL A 78 -5.93 9.19 -8.81
C VAL A 78 -5.25 8.36 -7.73
N ASP A 79 -6.04 7.60 -6.97
CA ASP A 79 -5.49 6.65 -6.00
C ASP A 79 -4.66 5.59 -6.73
N VAL A 80 -3.45 5.34 -6.23
CA VAL A 80 -2.53 4.32 -6.72
C VAL A 80 -2.71 3.06 -5.86
N MET A 81 -2.16 3.04 -4.64
CA MET A 81 -2.40 1.97 -3.67
C MET A 81 -3.68 2.17 -2.85
N GLY A 82 -4.07 3.44 -2.63
CA GLY A 82 -5.10 3.87 -1.69
C GLY A 82 -4.70 3.70 -0.22
N GLN A 83 -4.27 2.48 0.15
CA GLN A 83 -3.71 2.15 1.46
C GLN A 83 -2.47 1.29 1.29
N GLY A 84 -1.49 1.53 2.16
CA GLY A 84 -0.19 0.88 2.10
C GLY A 84 0.68 1.40 0.96
N THR A 85 1.81 0.72 0.80
CA THR A 85 2.90 1.07 -0.10
C THR A 85 3.45 -0.20 -0.74
N ALA A 86 4.19 -0.10 -1.84
CA ALA A 86 4.87 -1.24 -2.44
C ALA A 86 6.19 -0.79 -3.08
N GLU A 87 7.23 -1.59 -2.97
CA GLU A 87 8.55 -1.29 -3.52
C GLU A 87 9.01 -2.40 -4.47
N PHE A 88 9.57 -1.99 -5.61
CA PHE A 88 10.13 -2.87 -6.62
C PHE A 88 11.56 -2.43 -6.91
N LEU A 89 12.52 -3.28 -6.55
CA LEU A 89 13.95 -3.01 -6.70
C LEU A 89 14.56 -3.74 -7.90
N ASP A 90 13.83 -4.70 -8.47
CA ASP A 90 14.30 -5.56 -9.54
C ASP A 90 13.13 -5.99 -10.44
N THR A 91 13.46 -6.46 -11.64
CA THR A 91 12.46 -6.88 -12.62
C THR A 91 11.59 -8.04 -12.10
N ARG A 92 12.15 -8.91 -11.25
CA ARG A 92 11.42 -10.07 -10.68
C ARG A 92 10.33 -9.61 -9.71
N SER A 93 10.63 -8.71 -8.76
CA SER A 93 9.59 -8.15 -7.87
C SER A 93 8.53 -7.38 -8.66
N ALA A 94 8.95 -6.65 -9.69
CA ALA A 94 8.06 -5.89 -10.57
C ALA A 94 7.08 -6.76 -11.38
N LEU A 95 7.32 -8.07 -11.51
CA LEU A 95 6.37 -8.96 -12.18
C LEU A 95 4.99 -8.91 -11.53
N THR A 96 4.87 -8.71 -10.22
CA THR A 96 3.57 -8.68 -9.53
C THR A 96 2.64 -7.54 -9.98
N SER A 97 3.19 -6.46 -10.55
CA SER A 97 2.44 -5.30 -11.03
C SER A 97 2.61 -5.08 -12.55
N PRO A 98 1.52 -5.05 -13.34
CA PRO A 98 1.59 -4.70 -14.75
C PRO A 98 2.16 -3.29 -15.02
N LEU A 99 1.96 -2.35 -14.10
CA LEU A 99 2.57 -1.02 -14.21
C LEU A 99 4.07 -1.07 -13.90
N ALA A 100 4.47 -1.81 -12.85
CA ALA A 100 5.85 -1.86 -12.40
C ALA A 100 6.73 -2.49 -13.47
N ILE A 101 6.31 -3.60 -14.07
CA ILE A 101 7.08 -4.26 -15.13
C ILE A 101 7.27 -3.37 -16.36
N ARG A 102 6.28 -2.53 -16.70
CA ARG A 102 6.39 -1.59 -17.82
C ARG A 102 7.37 -0.45 -17.51
N LEU A 103 7.28 0.10 -16.30
CA LEU A 103 8.19 1.15 -15.84
C LEU A 103 9.64 0.65 -15.69
N MET A 104 9.85 -0.57 -15.17
CA MET A 104 11.19 -1.19 -15.09
C MET A 104 11.77 -1.50 -16.48
N GLY A 105 10.93 -1.59 -17.51
CA GLY A 105 11.37 -1.77 -18.88
C GLY A 105 11.92 -0.50 -19.54
N VAL A 106 11.75 0.66 -18.90
CA VAL A 106 12.33 1.93 -19.36
C VAL A 106 13.82 1.93 -19.03
N GLU A 107 14.64 2.26 -20.03
CA GLU A 107 16.08 2.33 -19.87
C GLU A 107 16.45 3.39 -18.82
N GLY A 108 17.24 2.96 -17.84
CA GLY A 108 17.72 3.79 -16.74
C GLY A 108 16.83 3.87 -15.51
N VAL A 109 15.69 3.18 -15.48
CA VAL A 109 14.89 3.02 -14.25
C VAL A 109 15.48 1.92 -13.38
N LYS A 110 15.80 2.26 -12.12
CA LYS A 110 16.43 1.35 -11.15
C LYS A 110 15.46 0.80 -10.11
N ALA A 111 14.53 1.63 -9.64
CA ALA A 111 13.56 1.23 -8.64
C ALA A 111 12.26 2.01 -8.80
N ILE A 112 11.17 1.38 -8.36
CA ILE A 112 9.83 1.96 -8.39
C ILE A 112 9.20 1.77 -7.03
N PHE A 113 8.56 2.81 -6.55
CA PHE A 113 7.85 2.80 -5.28
C PHE A 113 6.44 3.35 -5.46
N TYR A 114 5.45 2.63 -4.95
CA TYR A 114 4.05 3.04 -4.94
C TYR A 114 3.65 3.54 -3.56
N GLY A 115 3.17 4.78 -3.53
CA GLY A 115 2.44 5.34 -2.39
C GLY A 115 0.92 5.23 -2.55
N PRO A 116 0.15 5.82 -1.63
CA PRO A 116 -1.31 5.86 -1.67
C PRO A 116 -1.87 6.46 -2.96
N ASP A 117 -1.32 7.60 -3.39
CA ASP A 117 -1.78 8.42 -4.51
C ASP A 117 -0.64 8.89 -5.43
N PHE A 118 0.57 8.37 -5.25
CA PHE A 118 1.74 8.71 -6.04
C PHE A 118 2.60 7.48 -6.41
N VAL A 119 3.44 7.65 -7.42
CA VAL A 119 4.48 6.71 -7.83
C VAL A 119 5.81 7.44 -7.80
N THR A 120 6.77 6.97 -7.01
CA THR A 120 8.15 7.45 -7.06
C THR A 120 8.96 6.54 -7.97
N VAL A 121 9.71 7.14 -8.89
CA VAL A 121 10.64 6.41 -9.75
C VAL A 121 12.06 6.88 -9.44
N SER A 122 12.96 5.93 -9.24
CA SER A 122 14.38 6.16 -9.06
C SER A 122 15.14 5.70 -10.29
N LYS A 123 16.05 6.54 -10.79
CA LYS A 123 16.87 6.26 -11.96
C LYS A 123 18.33 5.96 -11.61
N ASP A 124 19.10 5.53 -12.59
CA ASP A 124 20.56 5.57 -12.51
C ASP A 124 21.13 6.99 -12.73
N SER A 125 22.40 7.17 -12.40
CA SER A 125 23.11 8.44 -12.57
C SER A 125 23.55 8.73 -14.01
N GLU A 126 23.50 7.73 -14.90
CA GLU A 126 24.00 7.84 -16.28
C GLU A 126 22.98 8.52 -17.19
N ASN A 127 21.70 8.24 -16.96
CA ASN A 127 20.60 8.68 -17.80
C ASN A 127 19.93 9.96 -17.25
N PRO A 128 19.77 11.02 -18.07
CA PRO A 128 19.13 12.26 -17.62
C PRO A 128 17.60 12.15 -17.60
N TRP A 129 16.97 12.84 -16.65
CA TRP A 129 15.51 12.89 -16.51
C TRP A 129 14.76 13.41 -17.74
N SER A 130 15.40 14.18 -18.62
CA SER A 130 14.78 14.69 -19.86
C SER A 130 14.37 13.58 -20.83
N ILE A 131 15.03 12.42 -20.78
CA ILE A 131 14.75 11.25 -21.63
C ILE A 131 13.75 10.33 -20.92
N ILE A 132 13.99 10.05 -19.64
CA ILE A 132 13.20 9.09 -18.86
C ILE A 132 11.79 9.64 -18.55
N LYS A 133 11.65 10.93 -18.20
CA LYS A 133 10.35 11.50 -17.79
C LYS A 133 9.27 11.34 -18.86
N PRO A 134 9.48 11.72 -20.14
CA PRO A 134 8.48 11.53 -21.19
C PRO A 134 7.96 10.08 -21.32
N GLU A 135 8.84 9.09 -21.18
CA GLU A 135 8.44 7.67 -21.24
C GLU A 135 7.59 7.26 -20.04
N ILE A 136 8.01 7.65 -18.83
CA ILE A 136 7.23 7.40 -17.59
C ILE A 136 5.84 8.03 -17.71
N TYR A 137 5.75 9.28 -18.17
CA TYR A 137 4.47 9.96 -18.36
C TYR A 137 3.56 9.19 -19.32
N SER A 138 4.09 8.73 -20.45
CA SER A 138 3.33 7.95 -21.44
C SER A 138 2.75 6.67 -20.81
N ILE A 139 3.59 5.91 -20.08
CA ILE A 139 3.19 4.66 -19.43
C ILE A 139 2.13 4.90 -18.35
N LEU A 140 2.34 5.87 -17.46
CA LEU A 140 1.39 6.18 -16.39
C LEU A 140 0.05 6.65 -16.97
N MET A 141 0.07 7.55 -17.97
CA MET A 141 -1.15 8.03 -18.61
C MET A 141 -1.94 6.90 -19.25
N GLU A 142 -1.26 6.02 -20.01
CA GLU A 142 -1.91 4.88 -20.65
C GLU A 142 -2.48 3.92 -19.60
N PHE A 143 -1.69 3.56 -18.59
CA PHE A 143 -2.07 2.60 -17.56
C PHE A 143 -3.32 3.05 -16.80
N PHE A 144 -3.29 4.23 -16.19
CA PHE A 144 -4.41 4.71 -15.38
C PHE A 144 -5.62 5.12 -16.22
N SER A 145 -5.43 5.53 -17.49
CA SER A 145 -6.56 5.77 -18.40
C SER A 145 -7.22 4.48 -18.88
N SER A 146 -6.47 3.38 -18.96
CA SER A 146 -7.00 2.06 -19.35
C SER A 146 -7.81 1.38 -18.26
N GLY A 147 -7.63 1.79 -16.99
CA GLY A 147 -8.29 1.17 -15.83
C GLY A 147 -7.82 -0.25 -15.53
N GLN A 148 -6.60 -0.62 -15.97
CA GLN A 148 -6.00 -1.89 -15.65
C GLN A 148 -5.74 -2.02 -14.13
N PRO A 149 -5.82 -3.25 -13.57
CA PRO A 149 -5.52 -3.47 -12.16
C PRO A 149 -4.02 -3.26 -11.88
N LEU A 150 -3.71 -2.65 -10.73
CA LEU A 150 -2.33 -2.38 -10.30
C LEU A 150 -1.53 -3.65 -10.00
N PHE A 151 -2.20 -4.71 -9.53
CA PHE A 151 -1.61 -6.03 -9.25
C PHE A 151 -2.37 -7.11 -10.01
N ARG A 152 -1.74 -8.26 -10.31
CA ARG A 152 -2.43 -9.34 -11.03
C ARG A 152 -3.35 -10.15 -10.11
N SER A 153 -3.01 -10.24 -8.83
CA SER A 153 -3.87 -10.86 -7.82
C SER A 153 -3.93 -10.04 -6.51
N GLN A 154 -4.92 -10.33 -5.67
CA GLN A 154 -5.03 -9.68 -4.36
C GLN A 154 -3.95 -10.20 -3.40
N GLU A 155 -3.55 -11.47 -3.51
CA GLU A 155 -2.47 -12.05 -2.72
C GLU A 155 -1.12 -11.36 -3.00
N GLU A 156 -0.87 -11.01 -4.26
CA GLU A 156 0.32 -10.25 -4.65
C GLU A 156 0.31 -8.83 -4.05
N ARG A 157 -0.86 -8.18 -4.03
CA ARG A 157 -1.03 -6.88 -3.37
C ARG A 157 -0.77 -6.97 -1.86
N ASP A 158 -1.35 -7.98 -1.20
CA ASP A 158 -1.22 -8.15 0.25
C ASP A 158 0.21 -8.49 0.66
N SER A 159 0.95 -9.18 -0.21
CA SER A 159 2.38 -9.47 -0.05
C SER A 159 3.28 -8.26 -0.30
N ALA A 160 2.84 -7.31 -1.12
CA ALA A 160 3.58 -6.09 -1.45
C ALA A 160 3.35 -4.95 -0.44
N GLY A 161 2.25 -4.97 0.30
CA GLY A 161 1.85 -3.95 1.26
C GLY A 161 2.64 -3.96 2.59
N PRO A 162 2.77 -2.81 3.28
CA PRO A 162 3.30 -2.73 4.63
C PRO A 162 2.34 -3.43 5.61
N GLN A 163 2.80 -4.54 6.19
CA GLN A 163 2.13 -5.22 7.31
C GLN A 163 2.82 -4.91 8.65
N ASP A 164 3.75 -3.96 8.65
CA ASP A 164 4.79 -3.78 9.66
C ASP A 164 4.32 -3.00 10.90
N THR A 165 3.42 -2.02 10.72
CA THR A 165 2.90 -1.20 11.84
C THR A 165 1.60 -1.72 12.44
N LYS A 166 1.09 -2.87 11.99
CA LYS A 166 -0.11 -3.46 12.60
C LYS A 166 0.18 -3.83 14.05
N ILE A 167 -0.56 -3.23 14.97
CA ILE A 167 -0.47 -3.52 16.40
C ILE A 167 -1.12 -4.89 16.64
N LEU A 168 -0.36 -5.81 17.20
CA LEU A 168 -0.79 -7.15 17.56
C LEU A 168 -1.00 -7.23 19.07
N ASP A 169 -1.91 -8.11 19.52
CA ASP A 169 -2.16 -8.32 20.96
C ASP A 169 -0.93 -8.89 21.71
N THR A 170 0.07 -9.38 20.97
CA THR A 170 1.36 -9.86 21.50
C THR A 170 2.42 -8.76 21.64
N ASP A 171 2.17 -7.56 21.12
CA ASP A 171 3.12 -6.46 21.20
C ASP A 171 3.17 -5.90 22.63
N SER A 172 4.34 -5.49 23.07
CA SER A 172 4.48 -4.72 24.31
C SER A 172 3.86 -3.33 24.15
N GLU A 173 3.56 -2.68 25.28
CA GLU A 173 3.07 -1.29 25.28
C GLU A 173 4.05 -0.35 24.56
N THR A 174 5.37 -0.58 24.73
CA THR A 174 6.42 0.18 24.07
C THR A 174 6.40 -0.02 22.55
N VAL A 175 6.30 -1.26 22.07
CA VAL A 175 6.24 -1.57 20.63
C VAL A 175 4.96 -1.00 20.00
N ALA A 176 3.82 -1.09 20.69
CA ALA A 176 2.59 -0.48 20.23
C ALA A 176 2.72 1.05 20.06
N MET A 177 3.37 1.72 21.03
CA MET A 177 3.62 3.15 20.96
C MET A 177 4.61 3.53 19.84
N ILE A 178 5.66 2.74 19.63
CA ILE A 178 6.59 2.92 18.50
C ILE A 178 5.82 2.84 17.18
N LYS A 179 5.03 1.78 16.98
CA LYS A 179 4.24 1.57 15.75
C LYS A 179 3.25 2.73 15.52
N GLU A 180 2.58 3.20 16.56
CA GLU A 180 1.66 4.34 16.46
C GLU A 180 2.38 5.64 16.05
N LEU A 181 3.52 5.96 16.68
CA LEU A 181 4.30 7.15 16.33
C LEU A 181 4.84 7.10 14.91
N LEU A 182 5.32 5.92 14.48
CA LEU A 182 5.79 5.72 13.13
C LEU A 182 4.67 5.96 12.12
N GLU A 183 3.49 5.39 12.34
CA GLU A 183 2.35 5.52 11.43
C GLU A 183 1.77 6.94 11.39
N THR A 184 1.66 7.60 12.54
CA THR A 184 0.93 8.88 12.66
C THR A 184 1.78 10.11 12.36
N ARG A 185 3.11 10.05 12.57
CA ARG A 185 3.99 11.22 12.43
C ARG A 185 5.13 11.02 11.46
N VAL A 186 5.79 9.87 11.51
CA VAL A 186 6.98 9.62 10.69
C VAL A 186 6.58 9.32 9.25
N ARG A 187 5.67 8.35 9.04
CA ARG A 187 5.25 7.91 7.71
C ARG A 187 4.72 9.07 6.85
N PRO A 188 3.82 9.95 7.33
CA PRO A 188 3.33 11.07 6.53
C PRO A 188 4.44 11.99 6.02
N ALA A 189 5.41 12.33 6.88
CA ALA A 189 6.53 13.18 6.50
C ALA A 189 7.45 12.53 5.46
N ILE A 190 7.71 11.23 5.58
CA ILE A 190 8.55 10.49 4.62
C ILE A 190 7.83 10.33 3.27
N MET A 191 6.52 10.16 3.29
CA MET A 191 5.70 10.01 2.08
C MET A 191 5.58 11.32 1.30
N GLU A 192 5.62 12.47 1.98
CA GLU A 192 5.76 13.77 1.31
C GLU A 192 7.01 13.79 0.43
N ASP A 193 8.14 13.27 0.95
CA ASP A 193 9.41 13.11 0.23
C ASP A 193 9.42 11.95 -0.78
N GLY A 194 8.33 11.20 -0.91
CA GLY A 194 8.18 10.11 -1.89
C GLY A 194 8.80 8.78 -1.48
N GLY A 195 9.04 8.58 -0.18
CA GLY A 195 9.54 7.33 0.40
C GLY A 195 8.57 6.69 1.39
N ASP A 196 9.06 5.70 2.11
CA ASP A 196 8.34 5.09 3.23
C ASP A 196 9.31 4.44 4.23
N ILE A 197 8.80 4.05 5.39
CA ILE A 197 9.54 3.35 6.43
C ILE A 197 8.86 2.02 6.77
N GLU A 198 9.69 0.99 6.95
CA GLU A 198 9.26 -0.31 7.42
C GLU A 198 9.85 -0.60 8.81
N TYR A 199 9.01 -0.87 9.78
CA TYR A 199 9.40 -1.34 11.10
C TYR A 199 9.85 -2.81 11.04
N ARG A 200 11.07 -3.10 11.51
CA ARG A 200 11.67 -4.45 11.50
C ARG A 200 11.75 -5.08 12.89
N GLY A 201 11.66 -4.29 13.94
CA GLY A 201 11.64 -4.79 15.32
C GLY A 201 12.21 -3.80 16.33
N PHE A 202 12.12 -4.18 17.60
CA PHE A 202 12.69 -3.42 18.72
C PHE A 202 13.35 -4.39 19.68
N ASP A 203 14.58 -4.09 20.09
CA ASP A 203 15.32 -4.93 21.04
C ASP A 203 15.07 -4.47 22.49
N GLU A 204 14.07 -5.05 23.13
CA GLU A 204 13.68 -4.73 24.52
C GLU A 204 14.68 -5.24 25.58
N GLY A 205 15.52 -6.21 25.23
CA GLY A 205 16.40 -6.90 26.19
C GLY A 205 17.87 -6.47 26.13
N GLY A 206 18.28 -5.81 25.04
CA GLY A 206 19.65 -5.37 24.80
C GLY A 206 19.79 -3.85 24.78
N ASP A 207 20.14 -3.32 23.62
CA ASP A 207 20.53 -1.91 23.46
C ASP A 207 19.34 -0.94 23.33
N ALA A 208 18.10 -1.44 23.40
CA ALA A 208 16.88 -0.64 23.22
C ALA A 208 16.88 0.16 21.90
N LEU A 209 17.30 -0.52 20.83
CA LEU A 209 17.37 0.03 19.47
C LEU A 209 16.16 -0.38 18.64
N VAL A 210 15.55 0.60 17.98
CA VAL A 210 14.47 0.38 17.02
C VAL A 210 15.07 0.11 15.64
N LYS A 211 14.76 -1.05 15.07
CA LYS A 211 15.22 -1.47 13.74
C LYS A 211 14.21 -1.05 12.68
N VAL A 212 14.65 -0.26 11.72
CA VAL A 212 13.81 0.23 10.62
C VAL A 212 14.50 0.01 9.28
N LYS A 213 13.71 -0.13 8.22
CA LYS A 213 14.17 -0.15 6.84
C LYS A 213 13.56 1.03 6.10
N LEU A 214 14.38 1.82 5.41
CA LEU A 214 13.92 2.92 4.57
C LEU A 214 13.62 2.42 3.15
N LYS A 215 12.54 2.92 2.55
CA LYS A 215 12.05 2.56 1.21
C LYS A 215 11.87 3.79 0.32
N GLY A 216 11.82 3.57 -0.99
CA GLY A 216 11.56 4.60 -1.99
C GLY A 216 12.71 5.61 -2.10
N SER A 217 12.39 6.90 -2.21
CA SER A 217 13.40 7.97 -2.41
C SER A 217 14.45 8.04 -1.29
N CYS A 218 14.08 7.66 -0.07
CA CYS A 218 14.92 7.71 1.13
C CYS A 218 15.96 6.58 1.22
N ARG A 219 15.90 5.57 0.34
CA ARG A 219 16.80 4.41 0.36
C ARG A 219 18.22 4.73 -0.11
N GLY A 220 18.36 5.52 -1.17
CA GLY A 220 19.59 5.61 -1.98
C GLY A 220 20.40 6.89 -1.82
N CYS A 221 20.13 7.71 -0.80
CA CYS A 221 20.77 9.02 -0.65
C CYS A 221 21.48 9.13 0.70
N ASP A 222 22.80 9.00 0.72
CA ASP A 222 23.60 8.96 1.96
C ASP A 222 23.38 10.19 2.86
N SER A 223 23.26 11.38 2.27
CA SER A 223 22.98 12.62 3.00
C SER A 223 21.58 12.65 3.61
N SER A 224 20.58 12.12 2.89
CA SER A 224 19.18 12.06 3.35
C SER A 224 18.98 10.95 4.37
N THR A 225 19.66 9.82 4.22
CA THR A 225 19.59 8.68 5.16
C THR A 225 20.04 9.07 6.56
N VAL A 226 21.17 9.77 6.69
CA VAL A 226 21.71 10.18 8.00
C VAL A 226 20.78 11.20 8.69
N THR A 227 20.29 12.18 7.92
CA THR A 227 19.43 13.26 8.47
C THR A 227 18.06 12.73 8.87
N LEU A 228 17.45 11.90 8.02
CA LEU A 228 16.14 11.30 8.27
C LEU A 228 16.19 10.31 9.44
N LYS A 229 17.20 9.44 9.49
CA LYS A 229 17.46 8.56 10.64
C LYS A 229 17.58 9.36 11.94
N SER A 230 18.39 10.41 11.95
CA SER A 230 18.58 11.28 13.12
C SER A 230 17.28 11.98 13.55
N GLY A 231 16.44 12.35 12.57
CA GLY A 231 15.12 12.94 12.82
C GLY A 231 14.17 11.95 13.51
N ILE A 232 14.09 10.72 12.99
CA ILE A 232 13.27 9.64 13.57
C ILE A 232 13.77 9.31 14.98
N GLU A 233 15.07 9.16 15.15
CA GLU A 233 15.69 8.84 16.43
C GLU A 233 15.36 9.87 17.51
N ARG A 234 15.57 11.16 17.24
CA ARG A 234 15.21 12.24 18.18
C ARG A 234 13.73 12.24 18.53
N MET A 235 12.87 11.95 17.55
CA MET A 235 11.42 11.90 17.76
C MET A 235 11.04 10.74 18.68
N LEU A 236 11.52 9.53 18.39
CA LEU A 236 11.21 8.34 19.18
C LEU A 236 11.74 8.47 20.61
N MET A 237 12.99 8.90 20.79
CA MET A 237 13.58 9.12 22.12
C MET A 237 12.85 10.20 22.93
N HIS A 238 12.21 11.18 22.29
CA HIS A 238 11.47 12.23 22.97
C HIS A 238 10.13 11.73 23.55
N TYR A 239 9.42 10.89 22.80
CA TYR A 239 8.11 10.37 23.20
C TYR A 239 8.19 9.05 23.97
N ILE A 240 9.26 8.26 23.78
CA ILE A 240 9.44 6.92 24.35
C ILE A 240 10.83 6.86 25.02
N PRO A 241 10.92 7.12 26.33
CA PRO A 241 12.20 7.18 27.04
C PRO A 241 12.94 5.83 27.09
N GLU A 242 12.26 4.72 26.82
CA GLU A 242 12.84 3.39 26.70
C GLU A 242 13.71 3.25 25.44
N VAL A 243 13.39 3.98 24.36
CA VAL A 243 14.14 3.92 23.11
C VAL A 243 15.44 4.71 23.27
N LYS A 244 16.58 4.05 23.01
CA LYS A 244 17.91 4.68 23.08
C LYS A 244 18.47 5.10 21.73
N GLY A 245 17.91 4.57 20.64
CA GLY A 245 18.40 4.86 19.30
C GLY A 245 17.61 4.15 18.22
N VAL A 246 17.94 4.47 16.97
CA VAL A 246 17.38 3.82 15.78
C VAL A 246 18.54 3.21 14.98
N GLU A 247 18.31 2.01 14.48
CA GLU A 247 19.23 1.30 13.59
C GLU A 247 18.54 1.07 12.25
N GLN A 248 19.19 1.48 11.16
CA GLN A 248 18.72 1.12 9.83
C GLN A 248 19.24 -0.27 9.50
N VAL A 249 18.34 -1.18 9.17
CA VAL A 249 18.67 -2.51 8.69
C VAL A 249 18.43 -2.60 7.19
N LEU A 250 19.31 -3.30 6.50
CA LEU A 250 19.18 -3.62 5.09
C LEU A 250 18.73 -5.08 4.96
N ASP A 251 18.23 -5.46 3.79
CA ASP A 251 17.92 -6.87 3.56
C ASP A 251 19.21 -7.68 3.38
N GLN A 252 19.17 -8.98 3.66
CA GLN A 252 20.35 -9.86 3.52
C GLN A 252 20.95 -9.78 2.10
N GLU A 253 20.12 -9.69 1.07
CA GLU A 253 20.55 -9.55 -0.32
C GLU A 253 21.34 -8.24 -0.54
N GLU A 254 20.93 -7.17 0.14
CA GLU A 254 21.54 -5.84 0.05
C GLU A 254 22.83 -5.76 0.86
N GLU A 255 22.87 -6.40 2.04
CA GLU A 255 24.09 -6.53 2.84
C GLU A 255 25.17 -7.30 2.06
N ILE A 256 24.80 -8.40 1.38
CA ILE A 256 25.72 -9.16 0.53
C ILE A 256 26.22 -8.29 -0.62
N ALA A 257 25.32 -7.59 -1.32
CA ALA A 257 25.70 -6.72 -2.42
C ALA A 257 26.68 -5.61 -1.99
N LEU A 258 26.46 -5.02 -0.80
CA LEU A 258 27.33 -3.97 -0.26
C LEU A 258 28.71 -4.51 0.16
N ASP A 259 28.76 -5.67 0.80
CA ASP A 259 30.02 -6.33 1.16
C ASP A 259 30.83 -6.75 -0.09
N GLU A 260 30.16 -7.27 -1.12
CA GLU A 260 30.78 -7.58 -2.41
C GLU A 260 31.33 -6.32 -3.10
N PHE A 261 30.57 -5.22 -3.08
CA PHE A 261 31.00 -3.93 -3.61
C PHE A 261 32.24 -3.41 -2.87
N ASN A 262 32.23 -3.42 -1.54
CA ASN A 262 33.38 -2.99 -0.72
C ASN A 262 34.63 -3.84 -1.00
N LYS A 263 34.47 -5.16 -1.14
CA LYS A 263 35.56 -6.07 -1.53
C LYS A 263 36.09 -5.75 -2.92
N LEU A 264 35.24 -5.36 -3.86
CA LEU A 264 35.64 -4.97 -5.21
C LEU A 264 36.43 -3.66 -5.19
N GLU A 265 35.96 -2.63 -4.48
CA GLU A 265 36.67 -1.36 -4.33
C GLU A 265 38.06 -1.55 -3.72
N GLN A 266 38.17 -2.36 -2.68
CA GLN A 266 39.47 -2.67 -2.05
C GLN A 266 40.43 -3.33 -3.05
N ARG A 267 39.94 -4.22 -3.91
CA ARG A 267 40.75 -4.86 -4.97
C ARG A 267 41.18 -3.84 -6.03
N LEU A 268 40.29 -2.97 -6.48
CA LEU A 268 40.59 -1.92 -7.45
C LEU A 268 41.63 -0.94 -6.90
N ASN A 269 41.48 -0.51 -5.65
CA ASN A 269 42.45 0.35 -4.97
C ASN A 269 43.82 -0.32 -4.80
N THR A 270 43.84 -1.63 -4.55
CA THR A 270 45.10 -2.39 -4.44
C THR A 270 45.78 -2.57 -5.80
N GLN A 271 45.02 -2.67 -6.89
CA GLN A 271 45.54 -2.88 -8.25
C GLN A 271 45.96 -1.58 -8.96
N ASN A 272 45.49 -0.41 -8.54
CA ASN A 272 45.75 0.85 -9.26
C ASN A 272 46.17 2.03 -8.35
N PRO A 273 47.34 1.95 -7.68
CA PRO A 273 47.81 2.97 -6.73
C PRO A 273 48.15 4.34 -7.36
N MET A 274 48.11 4.49 -8.69
CA MET A 274 48.55 5.72 -9.39
C MET A 274 47.46 6.77 -9.65
N ALA A 275 46.18 6.51 -9.36
CA ALA A 275 45.12 7.52 -9.50
C ALA A 275 45.13 8.57 -8.36
N GLN A 276 45.89 8.32 -7.29
CA GLN A 276 45.92 9.16 -6.09
C GLN A 276 46.69 10.48 -6.25
N TYR A 277 47.33 10.73 -7.41
CA TYR A 277 48.19 11.90 -7.65
C TYR A 277 47.67 12.92 -8.67
N MET A 278 46.44 12.79 -9.18
CA MET A 278 45.89 13.70 -10.21
C MET A 278 44.66 14.53 -9.80
N SER A 279 44.34 14.60 -8.50
CA SER A 279 43.33 15.55 -7.99
C SER A 279 43.92 16.47 -6.93
N VAL A 280 44.64 17.50 -7.40
CA VAL A 280 44.83 18.77 -6.69
C VAL A 280 44.43 19.89 -7.63
#